data_AF-A0A3B0MBI2-F1
#
_entry.id   AF-A0A3B0MBI2-F1
#
_cell.length_a   1.000
_cell.length_b   1.000
_cell.length_c   1.000
_cell.angle_alpha   90.00
_cell.angle_beta   90.00
_cell.angle_gamma   90.00
#
_symmetry.space_group_name_H-M   'P 1'
#
loop_
_entity.id
_entity.type
_entity.pdbx_description
1 polymer ?
#
loop_
_entity_poly.entity_id
_entity_poly.type
_entity_poly.pdbx_seq_one_letter_code
_entity_poly.pdbx_strand_id
1 'polypeptide(L)'
;MRRKSQHSQPPESESMKHSTVRNAQIGQSAAIAPMEAVIASNDPDLDRVTDFLTDLLVELDSSLEPTTPNPHLKMILHLLQSHSEGRIVSPSSLVAAAGVPYATATRKLAEVEAAGLVDRRVRTRTGKSHSLHPSASLLDGFSQLADRIDRLARRSFGLAGPAQETTDYYFGGSYQPGRAAIAPPRALPEPLKLSGGLRILVHGDPTFMVMEGLKRQFEQIVGTSIHQRAFSIDRLREEALRNAERPKSRYDLIAVDLPWVGEFVEKGIIRPLDEVMNVALLDPADFHTAGWRAAHWGGRPYGVPSQTTPELMFYRKDWFANEGLDLPTTTDAVLAAARHLHNPQRGRYGVAWNAARGTALGHTFMMTCAAFGQPIIDMPAIAGGYDTDRLAQGGFTPTLNTDRALEAAEYLMQLLDYSPPDILSMSWYERVRPYGAGHVAMAYGYTLLAPYFELDENSPAHGNTGYLPHPHGPEGSPIAPVGGYVLCVPANLAEDRIDDTVEALITFTSPGAQKLYAQNGSRTEPRYSVGADPEVRRLSPIFGLLDQMSWRDELQFWPRPPIPQVSQIIDLCGRELHDMLRGITLPRTALDRIQSEAETILKSKVT
;
A
#
# COMPACT_ATOMS: atom_id res chain seq x y z
N MET A 1 -4.57 32.83 -74.61
CA MET A 1 -4.42 31.67 -75.53
C MET A 1 -4.31 30.39 -74.69
N ARG A 2 -4.75 29.16 -75.04
CA ARG A 2 -4.52 28.30 -76.24
C ARG A 2 -3.02 27.98 -76.42
N ARG A 3 -2.53 26.74 -76.54
CA ARG A 3 -3.07 25.35 -76.77
C ARG A 3 -2.30 24.34 -75.87
N LYS A 4 -2.86 23.21 -75.37
CA LYS A 4 -3.09 21.87 -76.01
C LYS A 4 -1.81 21.23 -76.60
N SER A 5 -1.54 19.91 -76.50
CA SER A 5 -2.12 18.75 -75.74
C SER A 5 -1.07 17.57 -75.78
N GLN A 6 -1.25 16.25 -75.56
CA GLN A 6 -2.40 15.33 -75.48
C GLN A 6 -1.99 13.89 -75.01
N HIS A 7 -2.86 13.15 -74.28
CA HIS A 7 -3.06 11.65 -74.23
C HIS A 7 -1.86 10.66 -73.97
N SER A 8 -2.00 9.41 -73.45
CA SER A 8 -3.15 8.66 -72.86
C SER A 8 -2.73 7.29 -72.22
N GLN A 9 -3.41 6.92 -71.12
CA GLN A 9 -3.72 5.55 -70.63
C GLN A 9 -2.59 4.55 -70.19
N PRO A 10 -2.92 3.47 -69.43
CA PRO A 10 -1.96 2.77 -68.55
C PRO A 10 -1.55 1.35 -68.99
N PRO A 11 -0.44 0.85 -68.43
CA PRO A 11 -0.40 -0.46 -67.75
C PRO A 11 0.34 -0.38 -66.38
N GLU A 12 0.35 -1.33 -65.44
CA GLU A 12 -0.48 -2.52 -65.11
C GLU A 12 -0.19 -2.91 -63.62
N SER A 13 -0.73 -4.03 -63.09
CA SER A 13 -0.49 -4.54 -61.72
C SER A 13 0.57 -5.66 -61.66
N GLU A 14 1.51 -5.64 -60.71
CA GLU A 14 2.35 -6.81 -60.41
C GLU A 14 2.72 -6.97 -58.91
N SER A 15 3.38 -8.07 -58.55
CA SER A 15 3.41 -8.61 -57.19
C SER A 15 4.80 -8.91 -56.61
N MET A 16 4.95 -8.74 -55.29
CA MET A 16 6.04 -9.29 -54.49
C MET A 16 5.42 -9.92 -53.23
N LYS A 17 5.22 -11.24 -53.19
CA LYS A 17 6.22 -12.30 -52.90
C LYS A 17 6.75 -12.26 -51.47
N HIS A 18 6.25 -13.20 -50.65
CA HIS A 18 6.81 -13.54 -49.34
C HIS A 18 8.27 -13.99 -49.46
N SER A 19 9.09 -13.67 -48.45
CA SER A 19 10.42 -14.26 -48.24
C SER A 19 10.47 -14.97 -46.88
N THR A 20 10.73 -16.28 -46.91
CA THR A 20 10.73 -17.14 -45.71
C THR A 20 12.11 -17.17 -45.05
N VAL A 21 12.24 -16.72 -43.80
CA VAL A 21 13.51 -16.82 -43.04
C VAL A 21 13.32 -17.52 -41.69
N ARG A 22 13.37 -18.85 -41.76
CA ARG A 22 13.92 -19.81 -40.76
C ARG A 22 13.92 -19.40 -39.28
N ASN A 23 13.05 -20.04 -38.49
CA ASN A 23 13.28 -20.25 -37.07
C ASN A 23 14.59 -21.03 -36.86
N ALA A 24 15.51 -20.50 -36.04
CA ALA A 24 16.70 -21.21 -35.60
C ALA A 24 16.42 -21.91 -34.25
N GLN A 25 16.19 -23.22 -34.27
CA GLN A 25 16.14 -24.01 -33.05
C GLN A 25 17.56 -24.18 -32.48
N ILE A 26 17.82 -23.67 -31.28
CA ILE A 26 18.96 -24.06 -30.46
C ILE A 26 18.39 -24.80 -29.25
N GLY A 27 18.44 -26.12 -29.29
CA GLY A 27 18.00 -26.95 -28.16
C GLY A 27 19.13 -27.17 -27.16
N GLN A 28 18.87 -26.88 -25.88
CA GLN A 28 19.57 -27.53 -24.78
C GLN A 28 18.55 -28.30 -23.94
N SER A 29 18.64 -29.63 -24.03
CA SER A 29 17.81 -30.56 -23.27
C SER A 29 18.42 -30.78 -21.88
N ALA A 30 17.99 -30.01 -20.89
CA ALA A 30 18.15 -30.36 -19.48
C ALA A 30 16.86 -31.06 -18.99
N ALA A 31 16.97 -32.29 -18.50
CA ALA A 31 15.82 -33.05 -18.05
C ALA A 31 15.31 -32.52 -16.70
N ILE A 32 14.08 -32.01 -16.68
CA ILE A 32 13.38 -31.64 -15.44
C ILE A 32 12.92 -32.93 -14.76
N ALA A 33 13.48 -33.25 -13.60
CA ALA A 33 12.97 -34.32 -12.74
C ALA A 33 11.60 -33.94 -12.17
N PRO A 34 10.70 -34.91 -11.87
CA PRO A 34 9.40 -34.59 -11.27
C PRO A 34 9.60 -33.94 -9.90
N MET A 35 9.17 -32.68 -9.76
CA MET A 35 9.16 -31.98 -8.48
C MET A 35 8.03 -32.55 -7.63
N GLU A 36 8.36 -33.10 -6.45
CA GLU A 36 7.35 -33.61 -5.52
C GLU A 36 6.45 -32.45 -5.04
N ALA A 37 5.15 -32.73 -4.90
CA ALA A 37 4.16 -31.68 -4.69
C ALA A 37 4.25 -31.08 -3.28
N VAL A 38 4.61 -29.80 -3.20
CA VAL A 38 4.54 -29.00 -1.97
C VAL A 38 3.10 -28.59 -1.70
N ILE A 39 2.73 -28.53 -0.41
CA ILE A 39 1.35 -28.61 0.07
C ILE A 39 0.65 -27.23 0.14
N ALA A 40 -0.62 -27.22 -0.25
CA ALA A 40 -1.70 -26.25 0.05
C ALA A 40 -1.36 -24.74 0.01
N SER A 41 -1.51 -24.13 -1.17
CA SER A 41 -1.90 -22.72 -1.29
C SER A 41 -3.37 -22.52 -0.88
N ASN A 42 -3.76 -21.28 -0.52
CA ASN A 42 -5.17 -20.93 -0.27
C ASN A 42 -6.07 -21.32 -1.46
N ASP A 43 -7.12 -22.09 -1.19
CA ASP A 43 -8.14 -22.47 -2.18
C ASP A 43 -9.44 -21.68 -1.92
N PRO A 44 -9.77 -20.66 -2.73
CA PRO A 44 -10.99 -19.87 -2.55
C PRO A 44 -12.28 -20.62 -2.92
N ASP A 45 -12.19 -21.78 -3.59
CA ASP A 45 -13.37 -22.62 -3.84
C ASP A 45 -13.73 -23.47 -2.60
N LEU A 46 -12.82 -23.65 -1.62
CA LEU A 46 -13.10 -24.35 -0.35
C LEU A 46 -14.25 -23.71 0.43
N ASP A 47 -14.11 -22.42 0.74
CA ASP A 47 -15.08 -21.67 1.56
C ASP A 47 -16.41 -21.55 0.80
N ARG A 48 -16.33 -21.21 -0.49
CA ARG A 48 -17.47 -21.09 -1.41
C ARG A 48 -18.28 -22.39 -1.54
N VAL A 49 -17.63 -23.55 -1.61
CA VAL A 49 -18.33 -24.85 -1.64
C VAL A 49 -18.83 -25.26 -0.26
N THR A 50 -18.15 -24.86 0.83
CA THR A 50 -18.64 -25.09 2.20
C THR A 50 -19.96 -24.38 2.45
N ASP A 51 -20.09 -23.10 2.04
CA ASP A 51 -21.35 -22.37 2.13
C ASP A 51 -22.43 -22.96 1.20
N PHE A 52 -22.10 -23.20 -0.08
CA PHE A 52 -23.03 -23.81 -1.03
C PHE A 52 -23.58 -25.16 -0.56
N LEU A 53 -22.75 -26.04 0.02
CA LEU A 53 -23.18 -27.31 0.57
C LEU A 53 -24.02 -27.14 1.85
N THR A 54 -23.78 -26.10 2.63
CA THR A 54 -24.56 -25.79 3.83
C THR A 54 -25.96 -25.35 3.46
N ASP A 55 -26.10 -24.40 2.54
CA ASP A 55 -27.39 -23.93 2.03
C ASP A 55 -28.16 -25.05 1.30
N LEU A 56 -27.48 -25.82 0.45
CA LEU A 56 -28.08 -26.95 -0.26
C LEU A 56 -28.61 -28.03 0.69
N LEU A 57 -27.93 -28.30 1.82
CA LEU A 57 -28.43 -29.22 2.84
C LEU A 57 -29.66 -28.69 3.57
N VAL A 58 -29.75 -27.37 3.80
CA VAL A 58 -30.96 -26.76 4.39
C VAL A 58 -32.16 -26.89 3.45
N GLU A 59 -31.98 -26.63 2.15
CA GLU A 59 -33.03 -26.77 1.15
C GLU A 59 -33.46 -28.24 0.99
N LEU A 60 -32.52 -29.18 0.93
CA LEU A 60 -32.80 -30.62 0.79
C LEU A 60 -33.48 -31.23 2.03
N ASP A 61 -33.05 -30.85 3.24
CA ASP A 61 -33.66 -31.36 4.48
C ASP A 61 -35.07 -30.79 4.74
N SER A 62 -35.43 -29.67 4.11
CA SER A 62 -36.73 -29.00 4.28
C SER A 62 -37.72 -29.24 3.14
N SER A 63 -37.25 -29.55 1.93
CA SER A 63 -38.08 -29.72 0.72
C SER A 63 -38.48 -31.17 0.40
N LEU A 64 -37.95 -32.16 1.12
CA LEU A 64 -38.15 -33.58 0.84
C LEU A 64 -38.59 -34.34 2.09
N GLU A 65 -39.45 -35.35 1.92
CA GLU A 65 -39.74 -36.36 2.94
C GLU A 65 -39.82 -37.77 2.31
N PRO A 66 -39.36 -38.83 3.01
CA PRO A 66 -38.64 -38.82 4.28
C PRO A 66 -37.13 -38.55 4.09
N THR A 67 -36.55 -37.70 4.92
CA THR A 67 -35.11 -37.38 4.93
C THR A 67 -34.34 -38.19 5.97
N THR A 68 -33.02 -38.29 5.80
CA THR A 68 -32.10 -38.86 6.81
C THR A 68 -30.92 -37.91 6.98
N PRO A 69 -30.85 -37.15 8.09
CA PRO A 69 -29.78 -36.18 8.31
C PRO A 69 -28.40 -36.83 8.29
N ASN A 70 -27.42 -36.14 7.71
CA ASN A 70 -26.00 -36.51 7.77
C ASN A 70 -25.27 -35.71 8.86
N PRO A 71 -25.23 -36.18 10.12
CA PRO A 71 -24.63 -35.45 11.22
C PRO A 71 -23.11 -35.27 11.07
N HIS A 72 -22.41 -36.21 10.41
CA HIS A 72 -20.97 -36.08 10.15
C HIS A 72 -20.68 -34.91 9.21
N LEU A 73 -21.42 -34.81 8.10
CA LEU A 73 -21.26 -33.72 7.13
C LEU A 73 -21.65 -32.37 7.73
N LYS A 74 -22.74 -32.29 8.50
CA LYS A 74 -23.14 -31.05 9.19
C LYS A 74 -22.11 -30.59 10.22
N MET A 75 -21.49 -31.51 10.97
CA MET A 75 -20.35 -31.18 11.83
C MET A 75 -19.17 -30.64 11.03
N ILE A 76 -18.77 -31.34 9.96
CA ILE A 76 -17.62 -30.96 9.12
C ILE A 76 -17.82 -29.57 8.50
N LEU A 77 -18.99 -29.29 7.91
CA LEU A 77 -19.31 -27.98 7.33
C LEU A 77 -19.30 -26.87 8.38
N HIS A 78 -19.96 -27.07 9.53
CA HIS A 78 -19.95 -26.09 10.62
C HIS A 78 -18.53 -25.79 11.14
N LEU A 79 -17.66 -26.80 11.17
CA LEU A 79 -16.26 -26.66 11.59
C LEU A 79 -15.40 -25.93 10.56
N LEU A 80 -15.59 -26.21 9.27
CA LEU A 80 -14.90 -25.54 8.16
C LEU A 80 -15.33 -24.08 8.02
N GLN A 81 -16.64 -23.81 8.05
CA GLN A 81 -17.20 -22.45 8.00
C GLN A 81 -16.72 -21.63 9.22
N SER A 82 -16.83 -22.19 10.43
CA SER A 82 -16.29 -21.53 11.63
C SER A 82 -14.77 -21.30 11.56
N HIS A 83 -14.02 -22.16 10.86
CA HIS A 83 -12.58 -21.98 10.66
C HIS A 83 -12.26 -20.84 9.67
N SER A 84 -12.96 -20.74 8.54
CA SER A 84 -12.75 -19.66 7.56
C SER A 84 -13.15 -18.29 8.13
N GLU A 85 -14.22 -18.23 8.93
CA GLU A 85 -14.68 -17.04 9.65
C GLU A 85 -13.87 -16.73 10.94
N GLY A 86 -12.90 -17.57 11.32
CA GLY A 86 -12.11 -17.41 12.56
C GLY A 86 -12.90 -17.60 13.88
N ARG A 87 -14.08 -18.22 13.84
CA ARG A 87 -14.95 -18.46 15.02
C ARG A 87 -14.50 -19.69 15.82
N ILE A 88 -14.48 -19.57 17.15
CA ILE A 88 -14.02 -20.64 18.05
C ILE A 88 -15.11 -21.71 18.23
N VAL A 89 -14.96 -22.86 17.58
CA VAL A 89 -15.81 -24.03 17.81
C VAL A 89 -15.49 -24.66 19.17
N SER A 90 -16.54 -25.06 19.89
CA SER A 90 -16.45 -25.89 21.11
C SER A 90 -17.14 -27.24 20.88
N PRO A 91 -16.81 -28.30 21.65
CA PRO A 91 -17.48 -29.60 21.53
C PRO A 91 -19.01 -29.50 21.61
N SER A 92 -19.55 -28.67 22.50
CA SER A 92 -21.00 -28.43 22.63
C SER A 92 -21.61 -27.74 21.41
N SER A 93 -20.88 -26.81 20.77
CA SER A 93 -21.31 -26.14 19.52
C SER A 93 -21.37 -27.14 18.37
N LEU A 94 -20.32 -27.97 18.23
CA LEU A 94 -20.25 -28.96 17.15
C LEU A 94 -21.28 -30.08 17.33
N VAL A 95 -21.57 -30.48 18.58
CA VAL A 95 -22.68 -31.37 18.93
C VAL A 95 -24.04 -30.77 18.61
N ALA A 96 -24.23 -29.46 18.78
CA ALA A 96 -25.48 -28.78 18.40
C ALA A 96 -25.69 -28.70 16.88
N ALA A 97 -24.63 -28.45 16.11
CA ALA A 97 -24.67 -28.38 14.64
C ALA A 97 -25.07 -29.71 13.96
N ALA A 98 -24.95 -30.85 14.65
CA ALA A 98 -25.18 -32.18 14.10
C ALA A 98 -26.63 -32.45 13.62
N GLY A 99 -27.61 -31.67 14.06
CA GLY A 99 -29.03 -31.85 13.65
C GLY A 99 -29.68 -33.16 14.11
N VAL A 100 -29.13 -33.82 15.14
CA VAL A 100 -29.62 -35.10 15.68
C VAL A 100 -29.61 -35.08 17.23
N PRO A 101 -30.36 -35.96 17.91
CA PRO A 101 -30.43 -35.97 19.39
C PRO A 101 -29.06 -36.04 20.08
N TYR A 102 -28.90 -35.32 21.19
CA TYR A 102 -27.61 -35.06 21.85
C TYR A 102 -26.73 -36.30 22.09
N ALA A 103 -27.31 -37.43 22.52
CA ALA A 103 -26.57 -38.67 22.75
C ALA A 103 -26.04 -39.30 21.44
N THR A 104 -26.76 -39.14 20.33
CA THR A 104 -26.31 -39.52 18.99
C THR A 104 -25.24 -38.55 18.50
N ALA A 105 -25.45 -37.24 18.65
CA ALA A 105 -24.49 -36.21 18.24
C ALA A 105 -23.14 -36.34 18.99
N THR A 106 -23.14 -36.56 20.31
CA THR A 106 -21.91 -36.81 21.08
C THR A 106 -21.15 -38.04 20.58
N ARG A 107 -21.86 -39.11 20.19
CA ARG A 107 -21.23 -40.28 19.55
C ARG A 107 -20.64 -39.94 18.19
N LYS A 108 -21.34 -39.14 17.38
CA LYS A 108 -20.83 -38.72 16.06
C LYS A 108 -19.62 -37.81 16.15
N LEU A 109 -19.54 -36.93 17.15
CA LEU A 109 -18.31 -36.17 17.43
C LEU A 109 -17.13 -37.12 17.69
N ALA A 110 -17.31 -38.12 18.57
CA ALA A 110 -16.25 -39.09 18.87
C ALA A 110 -15.83 -39.92 17.64
N GLU A 111 -16.75 -40.19 16.69
CA GLU A 111 -16.42 -40.84 15.41
C GLU A 111 -15.59 -39.92 14.50
N VAL A 112 -15.90 -38.61 14.42
CA VAL A 112 -15.13 -37.62 13.62
C VAL A 112 -13.72 -37.41 14.24
N GLU A 113 -13.62 -37.34 15.56
CA GLU A 113 -12.35 -37.21 16.27
C GLU A 113 -11.49 -38.47 16.12
N ALA A 114 -12.08 -39.67 16.21
CA ALA A 114 -11.37 -40.94 15.97
C ALA A 114 -10.91 -41.12 14.52
N ALA A 115 -11.55 -40.44 13.56
CA ALA A 115 -11.11 -40.39 12.16
C ALA A 115 -9.96 -39.39 11.90
N GLY A 116 -9.48 -38.66 12.92
CA GLY A 116 -8.38 -37.71 12.79
C GLY A 116 -8.73 -36.43 12.01
N LEU A 117 -10.02 -36.08 11.91
CA LEU A 117 -10.51 -34.92 11.17
C LEU A 117 -10.58 -33.63 12.01
N VAL A 118 -10.29 -33.70 13.31
CA VAL A 118 -10.48 -32.62 14.29
C VAL A 118 -9.30 -32.52 15.25
N ASP A 119 -8.68 -31.34 15.30
CA ASP A 119 -7.64 -31.00 16.26
C ASP A 119 -8.21 -30.30 17.51
N ARG A 120 -7.69 -30.67 18.69
CA ARG A 120 -8.10 -30.12 19.99
C ARG A 120 -7.04 -29.17 20.55
N ARG A 121 -7.33 -27.85 20.59
CA ARG A 121 -6.45 -26.84 21.23
C ARG A 121 -6.94 -26.50 22.64
N VAL A 122 -6.04 -26.46 23.63
CA VAL A 122 -6.38 -26.16 25.04
C VAL A 122 -6.64 -24.66 25.23
N ARG A 123 -7.78 -24.28 25.81
CA ARG A 123 -8.23 -22.88 25.98
C ARG A 123 -7.88 -22.25 27.33
N THR A 124 -7.45 -23.02 28.31
CA THR A 124 -7.25 -22.55 29.70
C THR A 124 -5.99 -23.15 30.32
N ARG A 125 -5.30 -22.38 31.18
CA ARG A 125 -4.12 -22.83 31.96
C ARG A 125 -4.39 -24.00 32.94
N THR A 126 -5.63 -24.49 33.01
CA THR A 126 -6.08 -25.64 33.81
C THR A 126 -6.37 -26.88 32.97
N GLY A 127 -6.24 -26.84 31.64
CA GLY A 127 -6.51 -27.96 30.74
C GLY A 127 -7.99 -28.32 30.53
N LYS A 128 -8.93 -27.71 31.27
CA LYS A 128 -10.35 -28.15 31.36
C LYS A 128 -11.28 -27.71 30.23
N SER A 129 -10.77 -26.99 29.23
CA SER A 129 -11.57 -26.49 28.10
C SER A 129 -10.76 -26.56 26.82
N HIS A 130 -11.41 -26.99 25.73
CA HIS A 130 -10.80 -27.16 24.41
C HIS A 130 -11.61 -26.39 23.36
N SER A 131 -10.93 -25.91 22.32
CA SER A 131 -11.53 -25.56 21.04
C SER A 131 -11.22 -26.65 20.01
N LEU A 132 -12.16 -26.84 19.09
CA LEU A 132 -12.04 -27.77 17.98
C LEU A 132 -11.69 -27.00 16.71
N HIS A 133 -10.82 -27.58 15.89
CA HIS A 133 -10.33 -27.02 14.63
C HIS A 133 -10.35 -28.13 13.58
N PRO A 134 -10.56 -27.84 12.29
CA PRO A 134 -10.33 -28.83 11.24
C PRO A 134 -8.85 -29.22 11.23
N SER A 135 -8.54 -30.51 11.14
CA SER A 135 -7.16 -30.97 10.97
C SER A 135 -6.66 -30.72 9.55
N ALA A 136 -5.34 -30.75 9.35
CA ALA A 136 -4.74 -30.60 8.02
C ALA A 136 -5.29 -31.64 7.00
N SER A 137 -5.48 -32.89 7.43
CA SER A 137 -6.06 -33.94 6.58
C SER A 137 -7.53 -33.72 6.23
N LEU A 138 -8.31 -33.05 7.10
CA LEU A 138 -9.66 -32.63 6.74
C LEU A 138 -9.63 -31.48 5.72
N LEU A 139 -8.75 -30.49 5.91
CA LEU A 139 -8.59 -29.36 4.98
C LEU A 139 -8.17 -29.85 3.58
N ASP A 140 -7.08 -30.62 3.47
CA ASP A 140 -6.62 -31.17 2.18
C ASP A 140 -7.70 -32.02 1.49
N GLY A 141 -8.36 -32.89 2.25
CA GLY A 141 -9.41 -33.77 1.74
C GLY A 141 -10.66 -33.02 1.27
N PHE A 142 -10.99 -31.90 1.92
CA PHE A 142 -12.16 -31.09 1.58
C PHE A 142 -11.88 -30.06 0.48
N SER A 143 -10.68 -29.48 0.38
CA SER A 143 -10.28 -28.66 -0.79
C SER A 143 -10.36 -29.50 -2.07
N GLN A 144 -9.79 -30.72 -2.06
CA GLN A 144 -9.95 -31.65 -3.18
C GLN A 144 -11.42 -32.03 -3.48
N LEU A 145 -12.32 -31.94 -2.49
CA LEU A 145 -13.76 -32.16 -2.69
C LEU A 145 -14.44 -30.94 -3.32
N ALA A 146 -14.13 -29.73 -2.83
CA ALA A 146 -14.60 -28.47 -3.40
C ALA A 146 -14.20 -28.31 -4.87
N ASP A 147 -12.92 -28.54 -5.15
CA ASP A 147 -12.28 -28.57 -6.47
C ASP A 147 -12.95 -29.59 -7.43
N ARG A 148 -13.46 -30.73 -6.92
CA ARG A 148 -14.31 -31.67 -7.70
C ARG A 148 -15.73 -31.17 -7.90
N ILE A 149 -16.33 -30.52 -6.90
CA ILE A 149 -17.72 -30.03 -6.94
C ILE A 149 -17.86 -28.84 -7.89
N ASP A 150 -16.93 -27.87 -7.88
CA ASP A 150 -16.96 -26.75 -8.82
C ASP A 150 -16.77 -27.24 -10.28
N ARG A 151 -15.86 -28.19 -10.54
CA ARG A 151 -15.75 -28.84 -11.86
C ARG A 151 -17.04 -29.55 -12.30
N LEU A 152 -17.72 -30.25 -11.39
CA LEU A 152 -19.01 -30.88 -11.67
C LEU A 152 -20.10 -29.83 -11.95
N ALA A 153 -20.13 -28.73 -11.18
CA ALA A 153 -21.08 -27.64 -11.36
C ALA A 153 -20.88 -26.94 -12.71
N ARG A 154 -19.65 -26.54 -13.07
CA ARG A 154 -19.36 -25.91 -14.38
C ARG A 154 -19.75 -26.81 -15.55
N ARG A 155 -19.45 -28.11 -15.46
CA ARG A 155 -19.82 -29.10 -16.49
C ARG A 155 -21.33 -29.29 -16.63
N SER A 156 -22.07 -29.24 -15.52
CA SER A 156 -23.50 -29.59 -15.49
C SER A 156 -24.42 -28.39 -15.72
N PHE A 157 -24.01 -27.19 -15.30
CA PHE A 157 -24.79 -25.95 -15.40
C PHE A 157 -24.28 -24.96 -16.46
N GLY A 158 -23.30 -25.37 -17.28
CA GLY A 158 -22.86 -24.59 -18.44
C GLY A 158 -22.07 -23.32 -18.14
N LEU A 159 -21.48 -23.20 -16.95
CA LEU A 159 -20.72 -22.01 -16.49
C LEU A 159 -19.32 -21.90 -17.13
N ALA A 160 -19.20 -22.25 -18.41
CA ALA A 160 -18.00 -22.10 -19.22
C ALA A 160 -17.95 -20.70 -19.84
N GLY A 161 -17.30 -19.77 -19.15
CA GLY A 161 -16.82 -18.53 -19.79
C GLY A 161 -15.85 -18.87 -20.93
N PRO A 162 -15.74 -18.01 -21.97
CA PRO A 162 -14.93 -18.30 -23.15
C PRO A 162 -13.46 -18.49 -22.78
N ALA A 163 -12.87 -19.59 -23.24
CA ALA A 163 -11.48 -19.91 -22.99
C ALA A 163 -10.55 -19.26 -24.01
N GLN A 164 -9.61 -18.47 -23.50
CA GLN A 164 -8.21 -18.51 -23.94
C GLN A 164 -7.91 -18.16 -25.42
N GLU A 165 -8.02 -16.88 -25.77
CA GLU A 165 -7.18 -16.27 -26.82
C GLU A 165 -6.41 -15.06 -26.24
N THR A 166 -5.20 -14.82 -26.77
CA THR A 166 -4.27 -13.71 -26.44
C THR A 166 -4.05 -13.38 -24.96
N THR A 167 -3.06 -14.02 -24.35
CA THR A 167 -2.45 -13.56 -23.08
C THR A 167 -1.48 -12.40 -23.33
N ASP A 168 -1.99 -11.19 -23.55
CA ASP A 168 -1.17 -9.98 -23.42
C ASP A 168 -0.92 -9.70 -21.94
N TYR A 169 0.37 -9.62 -21.56
CA TYR A 169 0.83 -9.65 -20.17
C TYR A 169 0.69 -8.26 -19.49
N TYR A 170 -0.54 -7.86 -19.19
CA TYR A 170 -0.87 -6.57 -18.59
C TYR A 170 -0.74 -6.56 -17.06
N PHE A 171 0.08 -5.64 -16.54
CA PHE A 171 0.52 -5.48 -15.14
C PHE A 171 -0.56 -5.06 -14.11
N GLY A 172 -1.82 -5.43 -14.32
CA GLY A 172 -2.92 -5.19 -13.39
C GLY A 172 -4.29 -5.79 -13.79
N GLY A 173 -4.36 -6.52 -14.91
CA GLY A 173 -5.62 -7.07 -15.44
C GLY A 173 -6.23 -8.24 -14.64
N SER A 174 -5.51 -8.76 -13.64
CA SER A 174 -5.93 -9.85 -12.77
C SER A 174 -7.04 -9.45 -11.77
N TYR A 175 -7.03 -8.20 -11.30
CA TYR A 175 -7.92 -7.71 -10.23
C TYR A 175 -9.26 -7.18 -10.76
N GLN A 176 -9.99 -8.03 -11.48
CA GLN A 176 -11.37 -7.74 -11.88
C GLN A 176 -12.26 -7.47 -10.65
N PRO A 177 -13.00 -6.35 -10.60
CA PRO A 177 -13.97 -6.09 -9.53
C PRO A 177 -15.00 -7.21 -9.43
N GLY A 178 -14.94 -8.01 -8.36
CA GLY A 178 -15.84 -9.14 -8.13
C GLY A 178 -15.18 -10.49 -7.86
N ARG A 179 -13.85 -10.63 -7.96
CA ARG A 179 -13.14 -11.84 -7.50
C ARG A 179 -12.70 -11.71 -6.04
N ALA A 180 -13.39 -12.45 -5.16
CA ALA A 180 -13.10 -12.70 -3.74
C ALA A 180 -12.78 -11.48 -2.86
N ALA A 181 -13.63 -11.22 -1.85
CA ALA A 181 -13.23 -10.33 -0.76
C ALA A 181 -12.04 -10.94 -0.01
N ILE A 182 -11.06 -10.12 0.38
CA ILE A 182 -9.89 -10.57 1.13
C ILE A 182 -10.34 -11.10 2.48
N ALA A 183 -9.97 -12.35 2.78
CA ALA A 183 -10.27 -13.00 4.05
C ALA A 183 -9.52 -12.32 5.23
N PRO A 184 -10.07 -12.32 6.45
CA PRO A 184 -9.37 -11.84 7.63
C PRO A 184 -8.03 -12.55 7.84
N PRO A 185 -7.01 -11.88 8.41
CA PRO A 185 -5.70 -12.49 8.65
C PRO A 185 -5.83 -13.65 9.65
N ARG A 186 -5.49 -14.86 9.20
CA ARG A 186 -5.52 -16.08 10.01
C ARG A 186 -4.36 -16.08 11.02
N ALA A 187 -4.56 -16.67 12.19
CA ALA A 187 -3.49 -16.83 13.18
C ALA A 187 -2.46 -17.86 12.71
N LEU A 188 -1.19 -17.63 13.06
CA LEU A 188 -0.07 -18.47 12.63
C LEU A 188 -0.21 -19.91 13.15
N PRO A 189 0.25 -20.93 12.39
CA PRO A 189 0.25 -22.32 12.85
C PRO A 189 1.06 -22.53 14.12
N GLU A 190 2.21 -21.85 14.22
CA GLU A 190 3.06 -21.78 15.42
C GLU A 190 3.22 -20.33 15.89
N PRO A 191 3.31 -20.07 17.22
CA PRO A 191 3.59 -18.75 17.75
C PRO A 191 5.06 -18.35 17.52
N LEU A 192 5.32 -17.07 17.28
CA LEU A 192 6.69 -16.54 17.11
C LEU A 192 7.50 -16.72 18.40
N LYS A 193 8.72 -17.26 18.29
CA LYS A 193 9.59 -17.68 19.41
C LYS A 193 10.45 -16.54 19.95
N LEU A 194 10.14 -15.29 19.59
CA LEU A 194 10.80 -14.06 20.01
C LEU A 194 10.78 -13.85 21.53
N SER A 195 11.89 -14.19 22.18
CA SER A 195 12.10 -13.92 23.61
C SER A 195 11.95 -12.43 23.93
N GLY A 196 11.12 -12.09 24.93
CA GLY A 196 10.77 -10.70 25.24
C GLY A 196 9.72 -10.07 24.29
N GLY A 197 9.12 -10.84 23.39
CA GLY A 197 8.14 -10.37 22.42
C GLY A 197 8.76 -9.77 21.16
N LEU A 198 7.88 -9.35 20.25
CA LEU A 198 8.20 -8.64 19.01
C LEU A 198 8.29 -7.13 19.29
N ARG A 199 9.37 -6.49 18.85
CA ARG A 199 9.72 -5.09 19.19
C ARG A 199 9.75 -4.25 17.91
N ILE A 200 8.95 -3.20 17.85
CA ILE A 200 8.74 -2.45 16.60
C ILE A 200 8.98 -0.96 16.83
N LEU A 201 9.84 -0.35 16.02
CA LEU A 201 10.04 1.11 15.97
C LEU A 201 9.24 1.68 14.80
N VAL A 202 8.33 2.62 15.06
CA VAL A 202 7.42 3.16 14.04
C VAL A 202 7.27 4.68 14.12
N HIS A 203 6.65 5.27 13.10
CA HIS A 203 6.20 6.66 13.15
C HIS A 203 4.91 6.81 13.97
N GLY A 204 4.73 7.96 14.60
CA GLY A 204 3.50 8.32 15.32
C GLY A 204 2.47 8.94 14.39
N ASP A 205 1.81 8.12 13.57
CA ASP A 205 0.73 8.52 12.66
C ASP A 205 -0.53 7.66 12.80
N PRO A 206 -1.69 8.11 12.27
CA PRO A 206 -2.95 7.39 12.42
C PRO A 206 -2.88 5.91 12.04
N THR A 207 -2.15 5.52 11.00
CA THR A 207 -2.09 4.10 10.56
C THR A 207 -1.26 3.24 11.52
N PHE A 208 -0.12 3.74 12.02
CA PHE A 208 0.59 3.02 13.10
C PHE A 208 -0.13 3.12 14.45
N MET A 209 -0.99 4.11 14.70
CA MET A 209 -1.88 4.13 15.87
C MET A 209 -3.05 3.15 15.75
N VAL A 210 -3.54 2.85 14.54
CA VAL A 210 -4.46 1.72 14.31
C VAL A 210 -3.80 0.39 14.70
N MET A 211 -2.49 0.22 14.49
CA MET A 211 -1.77 -0.96 14.98
C MET A 211 -1.77 -1.09 16.51
N GLU A 212 -1.73 0.03 17.25
CA GLU A 212 -1.85 0.01 18.72
C GLU A 212 -3.27 -0.38 19.16
N GLY A 213 -4.31 0.12 18.48
CA GLY A 213 -5.69 -0.30 18.71
C GLY A 213 -5.94 -1.79 18.40
N LEU A 214 -5.38 -2.27 17.29
CA LEU A 214 -5.44 -3.67 16.85
C LEU A 214 -4.46 -4.60 17.59
N LYS A 215 -3.60 -4.08 18.46
CA LYS A 215 -2.50 -4.83 19.09
C LYS A 215 -2.93 -6.20 19.60
N ARG A 216 -4.04 -6.28 20.35
CA ARG A 216 -4.51 -7.53 20.96
C ARG A 216 -4.95 -8.59 19.93
N GLN A 217 -5.37 -8.17 18.74
CA GLN A 217 -5.70 -9.07 17.63
C GLN A 217 -4.41 -9.54 16.94
N PHE A 218 -3.45 -8.65 16.69
CA PHE A 218 -2.15 -9.05 16.16
C PHE A 218 -1.36 -9.95 17.12
N GLU A 219 -1.37 -9.70 18.44
CA GLU A 219 -0.79 -10.59 19.46
C GLU A 219 -1.43 -12.00 19.47
N GLN A 220 -2.71 -12.12 19.08
CA GLN A 220 -3.37 -13.42 18.88
C GLN A 220 -2.99 -14.08 17.55
N ILE A 221 -2.76 -13.28 16.50
CA ILE A 221 -2.31 -13.76 15.19
C ILE A 221 -0.89 -14.31 15.26
N VAL A 222 0.06 -13.53 15.81
CA VAL A 222 1.49 -13.93 15.89
C VAL A 222 1.84 -14.76 17.14
N GLY A 223 0.91 -14.88 18.08
CA GLY A 223 1.08 -15.70 19.29
C GLY A 223 2.12 -15.21 20.31
N THR A 224 2.62 -13.97 20.16
CA THR A 224 3.59 -13.34 21.06
C THR A 224 3.22 -11.88 21.34
N SER A 225 3.79 -11.28 22.40
CA SER A 225 3.47 -9.90 22.80
C SER A 225 4.15 -8.87 21.89
N ILE A 226 3.47 -7.76 21.59
CA ILE A 226 3.95 -6.70 20.69
C ILE A 226 4.34 -5.44 21.47
N HIS A 227 5.56 -4.95 21.25
CA HIS A 227 6.16 -3.79 21.92
C HIS A 227 6.51 -2.70 20.90
N GLN A 228 5.52 -1.85 20.62
CA GLN A 228 5.64 -0.71 19.70
C GLN A 228 6.27 0.50 20.41
N ARG A 229 7.14 1.24 19.71
CA ARG A 229 7.58 2.59 20.10
C ARG A 229 7.38 3.53 18.92
N ALA A 230 6.55 4.55 19.11
CA ALA A 230 6.24 5.55 18.10
C ALA A 230 6.98 6.87 18.37
N PHE A 231 7.43 7.55 17.31
CA PHE A 231 8.09 8.85 17.37
C PHE A 231 7.66 9.75 16.19
N SER A 232 7.87 11.07 16.28
CA SER A 232 7.80 11.95 15.11
C SER A 232 8.91 11.63 14.11
N ILE A 233 8.72 11.96 12.84
CA ILE A 233 9.62 11.63 11.71
C ILE A 233 11.12 11.84 12.00
N ASP A 234 11.53 13.01 12.49
CA ASP A 234 12.95 13.28 12.78
C ASP A 234 13.47 12.44 13.96
N ARG A 235 12.65 12.24 15.00
CA ARG A 235 12.96 11.43 16.19
C ARG A 235 13.00 9.93 15.90
N LEU A 236 12.21 9.47 14.91
CA LEU A 236 12.25 8.11 14.39
C LEU A 236 13.60 7.85 13.70
N ARG A 237 14.04 8.76 12.82
CA ARG A 237 15.36 8.67 12.17
C ARG A 237 16.50 8.72 13.19
N GLU A 238 16.44 9.62 14.18
CA GLU A 238 17.41 9.63 15.30
C GLU A 238 17.47 8.29 16.05
N GLU A 239 16.33 7.69 16.40
CA GLU A 239 16.31 6.44 17.16
C GLU A 239 16.76 5.25 16.31
N ALA A 240 16.47 5.24 15.00
CA ALA A 240 16.97 4.22 14.08
C ALA A 240 18.50 4.29 13.92
N LEU A 241 19.07 5.50 13.73
CA LEU A 241 20.51 5.73 13.68
C LEU A 241 21.20 5.28 14.98
N ARG A 242 20.72 5.74 16.15
CA ARG A 242 21.22 5.31 17.47
C ARG A 242 20.98 3.83 17.79
N ASN A 243 20.10 3.15 17.04
CA ASN A 243 19.91 1.72 17.12
C ASN A 243 20.92 0.94 16.28
N ALA A 244 21.35 1.48 15.13
CA ALA A 244 22.38 0.87 14.28
C ALA A 244 23.76 0.81 14.99
N GLU A 245 24.11 1.85 15.74
CA GLU A 245 25.34 1.95 16.57
C GLU A 245 25.50 0.84 17.64
N ARG A 246 24.49 -0.02 17.82
CA ARG A 246 24.43 -1.01 18.90
C ARG A 246 25.00 -2.38 18.45
N PRO A 247 25.68 -3.14 19.33
CA PRO A 247 26.09 -4.51 19.01
C PRO A 247 24.94 -5.50 18.74
N LYS A 248 23.73 -5.20 19.23
CA LYS A 248 22.47 -5.89 18.90
C LYS A 248 21.32 -4.89 18.93
N SER A 249 20.40 -5.02 17.97
CA SER A 249 19.21 -4.17 17.81
C SER A 249 18.24 -4.27 19.00
N ARG A 250 17.68 -3.11 19.38
CA ARG A 250 16.53 -3.02 20.31
C ARG A 250 15.19 -3.34 19.64
N TYR A 251 15.16 -3.38 18.32
CA TYR A 251 13.97 -3.58 17.50
C TYR A 251 14.15 -4.77 16.57
N ASP A 252 13.06 -5.47 16.31
CA ASP A 252 12.99 -6.56 15.35
C ASP A 252 12.62 -6.00 13.98
N LEU A 253 11.64 -5.10 13.93
CA LEU A 253 11.28 -4.31 12.75
C LEU A 253 11.42 -2.81 13.02
N ILE A 254 11.88 -2.07 12.01
CA ILE A 254 11.90 -0.61 12.03
C ILE A 254 11.16 -0.05 10.81
N ALA A 255 10.37 1.01 11.00
CA ALA A 255 9.77 1.78 9.93
C ALA A 255 10.79 2.79 9.38
N VAL A 256 10.92 2.85 8.06
CA VAL A 256 11.83 3.75 7.33
C VAL A 256 11.00 4.55 6.32
N ASP A 257 11.04 5.88 6.38
CA ASP A 257 10.38 6.73 5.35
C ASP A 257 11.07 6.49 4.01
N LEU A 258 10.30 6.44 2.92
CA LEU A 258 10.79 6.03 1.61
C LEU A 258 12.09 6.75 1.16
N PRO A 259 12.30 8.08 1.35
CA PRO A 259 13.53 8.75 0.95
C PRO A 259 14.77 8.27 1.72
N TRP A 260 14.62 7.73 2.94
CA TRP A 260 15.78 7.31 3.73
C TRP A 260 16.38 5.97 3.28
N VAL A 261 15.75 5.24 2.34
CA VAL A 261 16.18 3.88 1.96
C VAL A 261 17.66 3.87 1.53
N GLY A 262 18.10 4.69 0.58
CA GLY A 262 19.52 4.75 0.20
C GLY A 262 20.45 5.22 1.33
N GLU A 263 19.99 6.10 2.23
CA GLU A 263 20.78 6.50 3.41
C GLU A 263 21.00 5.30 4.34
N PHE A 264 19.94 4.53 4.59
CA PHE A 264 19.96 3.41 5.52
C PHE A 264 20.67 2.18 4.92
N VAL A 265 20.69 2.02 3.60
CA VAL A 265 21.44 0.95 2.93
C VAL A 265 22.93 1.25 2.90
N GLU A 266 23.37 2.44 2.46
CA GLU A 266 24.80 2.79 2.43
C GLU A 266 25.43 2.82 3.83
N LYS A 267 24.66 3.17 4.87
CA LYS A 267 25.08 3.09 6.28
C LYS A 267 25.00 1.67 6.89
N GLY A 268 24.51 0.68 6.15
CA GLY A 268 24.36 -0.70 6.65
C GLY A 268 23.40 -0.82 7.84
N ILE A 269 22.30 -0.05 7.87
CA ILE A 269 21.31 -0.02 8.95
C ILE A 269 20.26 -1.13 8.79
N ILE A 270 19.94 -1.50 7.55
CA ILE A 270 18.88 -2.45 7.18
C ILE A 270 19.42 -3.58 6.29
N ARG A 271 18.92 -4.80 6.47
CA ARG A 271 19.24 -5.94 5.58
C ARG A 271 18.39 -5.89 4.31
N PRO A 272 18.91 -6.33 3.16
CA PRO A 272 18.08 -6.59 1.99
C PRO A 272 17.21 -7.83 2.25
N LEU A 273 16.00 -7.84 1.71
CA LEU A 273 15.02 -8.89 2.00
C LEU A 273 15.41 -10.24 1.37
N ASP A 274 16.10 -10.23 0.24
CA ASP A 274 16.58 -11.43 -0.48
C ASP A 274 17.69 -12.19 0.28
N GLU A 275 18.32 -11.60 1.30
CA GLU A 275 19.26 -12.28 2.22
C GLU A 275 18.57 -12.95 3.41
N VAL A 276 17.31 -12.59 3.72
CA VAL A 276 16.58 -13.10 4.90
C VAL A 276 15.28 -13.85 4.57
N MET A 277 14.73 -13.69 3.36
CA MET A 277 13.47 -14.32 2.97
C MET A 277 13.32 -14.55 1.47
N ASN A 278 12.45 -15.48 1.09
CA ASN A 278 11.96 -15.57 -0.28
C ASN A 278 10.97 -14.42 -0.55
N VAL A 279 11.43 -13.38 -1.24
CA VAL A 279 10.64 -12.18 -1.60
C VAL A 279 9.33 -12.50 -2.33
N ALA A 280 9.25 -13.62 -3.06
CA ALA A 280 8.03 -14.04 -3.74
C ALA A 280 6.85 -14.34 -2.78
N LEU A 281 7.12 -14.64 -1.49
CA LEU A 281 6.09 -14.84 -0.46
C LEU A 281 5.25 -13.58 -0.15
N LEU A 282 5.72 -12.41 -0.57
CA LEU A 282 5.03 -11.14 -0.37
C LEU A 282 3.98 -10.84 -1.47
N ASP A 283 4.01 -11.57 -2.59
CA ASP A 283 3.44 -11.16 -3.87
C ASP A 283 3.83 -9.71 -4.26
N PRO A 284 5.05 -9.51 -4.81
CA PRO A 284 5.53 -8.19 -5.26
C PRO A 284 4.64 -7.51 -6.31
N ALA A 285 3.87 -8.26 -7.10
CA ALA A 285 3.01 -7.71 -8.15
C ALA A 285 1.71 -7.10 -7.61
N ASP A 286 1.33 -7.47 -6.38
CA ASP A 286 0.19 -6.90 -5.68
C ASP A 286 0.50 -5.52 -5.04
N PHE A 287 1.77 -5.11 -4.94
CA PHE A 287 2.12 -3.79 -4.38
C PHE A 287 2.03 -2.66 -5.40
N HIS A 288 1.59 -1.48 -4.95
CA HIS A 288 1.63 -0.25 -5.75
C HIS A 288 3.06 0.02 -6.25
N THR A 289 3.23 0.07 -7.58
CA THR A 289 4.55 -0.01 -8.23
C THR A 289 5.54 1.06 -7.74
N ALA A 290 5.07 2.28 -7.49
CA ALA A 290 5.88 3.36 -6.95
C ALA A 290 6.32 3.11 -5.49
N GLY A 291 5.43 2.56 -4.65
CA GLY A 291 5.76 2.21 -3.26
C GLY A 291 6.71 1.02 -3.17
N TRP A 292 6.55 0.01 -4.03
CA TRP A 292 7.46 -1.13 -4.10
C TRP A 292 8.84 -0.72 -4.60
N ARG A 293 8.95 0.00 -5.73
CA ARG A 293 10.25 0.47 -6.26
C ARG A 293 10.97 1.44 -5.31
N ALA A 294 10.24 2.27 -4.58
CA ALA A 294 10.83 3.15 -3.56
C ALA A 294 11.49 2.37 -2.39
N ALA A 295 11.12 1.10 -2.17
CA ALA A 295 11.74 0.22 -1.19
C ALA A 295 13.05 -0.44 -1.66
N HIS A 296 13.53 -0.13 -2.88
CA HIS A 296 14.72 -0.75 -3.48
C HIS A 296 15.94 0.16 -3.48
N TRP A 297 17.12 -0.46 -3.37
CA TRP A 297 18.41 0.18 -3.64
C TRP A 297 19.26 -0.77 -4.50
N GLY A 298 19.90 -0.25 -5.55
CA GLY A 298 20.70 -1.07 -6.47
C GLY A 298 19.96 -2.24 -7.14
N GLY A 299 18.62 -2.14 -7.27
CA GLY A 299 17.76 -3.21 -7.78
C GLY A 299 17.36 -4.29 -6.77
N ARG A 300 17.77 -4.20 -5.50
CA ARG A 300 17.40 -5.13 -4.41
C ARG A 300 16.38 -4.51 -3.45
N PRO A 301 15.37 -5.24 -2.96
CA PRO A 301 14.42 -4.74 -1.96
C PRO A 301 15.00 -4.75 -0.54
N TYR A 302 14.78 -3.69 0.24
CA TYR A 302 15.28 -3.55 1.62
C TYR A 302 14.19 -3.37 2.69
N GLY A 303 12.93 -3.32 2.28
CA GLY A 303 11.79 -3.24 3.19
C GLY A 303 10.49 -3.53 2.44
N VAL A 304 9.44 -3.84 3.19
CA VAL A 304 8.11 -4.11 2.61
C VAL A 304 7.21 -2.90 2.84
N PRO A 305 6.52 -2.34 1.82
CA PRO A 305 5.60 -1.22 2.00
C PRO A 305 4.50 -1.55 3.02
N SER A 306 4.57 -0.90 4.17
CA SER A 306 3.57 -1.04 5.25
C SER A 306 2.53 0.07 5.21
N GLN A 307 2.92 1.21 4.66
CA GLN A 307 2.06 2.33 4.30
C GLN A 307 2.52 2.87 2.94
N THR A 308 1.58 3.11 2.04
CA THR A 308 1.81 3.90 0.82
C THR A 308 0.72 4.97 0.78
N THR A 309 1.15 6.22 0.68
CA THR A 309 0.32 7.40 0.94
C THR A 309 0.88 8.58 0.14
N PRO A 310 0.30 8.94 -1.01
CA PRO A 310 0.70 10.15 -1.71
C PRO A 310 0.29 11.41 -0.94
N GLU A 311 0.96 12.52 -1.22
CA GLU A 311 0.40 13.86 -0.99
C GLU A 311 -0.51 14.24 -2.18
N LEU A 312 -1.71 14.75 -1.88
CA LEU A 312 -2.82 15.00 -2.79
C LEU A 312 -3.53 16.29 -2.37
N MET A 313 -3.82 17.19 -3.31
CA MET A 313 -4.59 18.40 -3.02
C MET A 313 -6.00 18.05 -2.52
N PHE A 314 -6.23 18.26 -1.22
CA PHE A 314 -7.57 18.15 -0.61
C PHE A 314 -8.33 19.45 -0.90
N TYR A 315 -9.59 19.37 -1.36
CA TYR A 315 -10.43 20.55 -1.58
C TYR A 315 -11.84 20.36 -1.02
N ARG A 316 -12.48 21.46 -0.61
CA ARG A 316 -13.85 21.48 -0.06
C ARG A 316 -14.88 21.51 -1.19
N LYS A 317 -15.43 20.34 -1.56
CA LYS A 317 -16.44 20.21 -2.63
C LYS A 317 -17.64 21.13 -2.43
N ASP A 318 -18.07 21.29 -1.19
CA ASP A 318 -19.17 22.17 -0.82
C ASP A 318 -18.82 23.66 -0.99
N TRP A 319 -17.58 24.09 -0.73
CA TRP A 319 -17.18 25.49 -0.97
C TRP A 319 -17.07 25.76 -2.47
N PHE A 320 -16.44 24.85 -3.22
CA PHE A 320 -16.32 24.97 -4.68
C PHE A 320 -17.69 24.96 -5.38
N ALA A 321 -18.60 24.06 -4.98
CA ALA A 321 -19.95 23.98 -5.55
C ALA A 321 -20.83 25.19 -5.20
N ASN A 322 -20.75 25.73 -3.97
CA ASN A 322 -21.51 26.92 -3.57
C ASN A 322 -21.05 28.20 -4.27
N GLU A 323 -19.75 28.31 -4.59
CA GLU A 323 -19.15 29.48 -5.25
C GLU A 323 -19.06 29.31 -6.78
N GLY A 324 -19.43 28.14 -7.33
CA GLY A 324 -19.42 27.85 -8.77
C GLY A 324 -18.03 27.70 -9.39
N LEU A 325 -17.06 27.21 -8.61
CA LEU A 325 -15.65 27.11 -9.01
C LEU A 325 -15.30 25.76 -9.65
N ASP A 326 -14.53 25.80 -10.73
CA ASP A 326 -13.88 24.64 -11.33
C ASP A 326 -12.80 24.02 -10.42
N LEU A 327 -12.45 22.75 -10.68
CA LEU A 327 -11.44 22.03 -9.90
C LEU A 327 -10.03 22.59 -10.18
N PRO A 328 -9.21 22.86 -9.14
CA PRO A 328 -7.94 23.56 -9.29
C PRO A 328 -6.84 22.59 -9.72
N THR A 329 -6.75 22.28 -11.01
CA THR A 329 -5.78 21.31 -11.57
C THR A 329 -4.42 21.90 -11.94
N THR A 330 -4.29 23.24 -11.95
CA THR A 330 -3.02 23.95 -12.14
C THR A 330 -2.69 24.85 -10.94
N THR A 331 -1.41 25.22 -10.79
CA THR A 331 -0.95 26.16 -9.75
C THR A 331 -1.70 27.50 -9.80
N ASP A 332 -1.96 28.02 -11.00
CA ASP A 332 -2.70 29.27 -11.19
C ASP A 332 -4.16 29.14 -10.76
N ALA A 333 -4.78 27.98 -11.02
CA ALA A 333 -6.14 27.68 -10.56
C ALA A 333 -6.20 27.54 -9.03
N VAL A 334 -5.16 26.99 -8.39
CA VAL A 334 -5.03 27.01 -6.91
C VAL A 334 -4.93 28.45 -6.41
N LEU A 335 -4.08 29.30 -6.99
CA LEU A 335 -3.96 30.71 -6.57
C LEU A 335 -5.26 31.50 -6.79
N ALA A 336 -5.98 31.26 -7.87
CA ALA A 336 -7.27 31.88 -8.15
C ALA A 336 -8.35 31.44 -7.13
N ALA A 337 -8.51 30.13 -6.93
CA ALA A 337 -9.49 29.59 -5.98
C ALA A 337 -9.13 29.95 -4.52
N ALA A 338 -7.84 29.94 -4.16
CA ALA A 338 -7.38 30.35 -2.84
C ALA A 338 -7.69 31.83 -2.58
N ARG A 339 -7.44 32.71 -3.56
CA ARG A 339 -7.77 34.14 -3.50
C ARG A 339 -9.27 34.39 -3.37
N HIS A 340 -10.12 33.62 -4.06
CA HIS A 340 -11.58 33.73 -3.97
C HIS A 340 -12.13 33.26 -2.61
N LEU A 341 -11.60 32.16 -2.08
CA LEU A 341 -12.12 31.50 -0.87
C LEU A 341 -11.48 32.01 0.45
N HIS A 342 -10.39 32.78 0.37
CA HIS A 342 -9.72 33.40 1.51
C HIS A 342 -10.48 34.63 2.04
N ASN A 343 -10.94 34.55 3.29
CA ASN A 343 -11.62 35.64 3.98
C ASN A 343 -11.33 35.59 5.50
N PRO A 344 -10.18 36.14 5.97
CA PRO A 344 -9.76 36.08 7.37
C PRO A 344 -10.74 36.76 8.33
N GLN A 345 -11.46 37.80 7.86
CA GLN A 345 -12.51 38.47 8.64
C GLN A 345 -13.69 37.56 8.98
N ARG A 346 -13.80 36.40 8.31
CA ARG A 346 -14.77 35.34 8.61
C ARG A 346 -14.10 34.04 9.07
N GLY A 347 -12.82 34.08 9.42
CA GLY A 347 -12.03 32.91 9.82
C GLY A 347 -11.89 31.85 8.72
N ARG A 348 -11.83 32.27 7.45
CA ARG A 348 -11.64 31.40 6.28
C ARG A 348 -10.32 31.70 5.57
N TYR A 349 -9.61 30.66 5.15
CA TYR A 349 -8.35 30.73 4.41
C TYR A 349 -8.44 29.89 3.14
N GLY A 350 -7.70 30.28 2.10
CA GLY A 350 -7.77 29.64 0.79
C GLY A 350 -7.05 28.29 0.76
N VAL A 351 -5.87 28.20 1.38
CA VAL A 351 -4.98 27.03 1.28
C VAL A 351 -4.17 26.81 2.56
N ALA A 352 -3.79 25.57 2.87
CA ALA A 352 -2.84 25.25 3.94
C ALA A 352 -1.86 24.14 3.51
N TRP A 353 -0.60 24.24 3.95
CA TRP A 353 0.52 23.46 3.43
C TRP A 353 1.66 23.39 4.45
N ASN A 354 2.68 22.57 4.20
CA ASN A 354 3.83 22.44 5.10
C ASN A 354 4.80 23.62 4.88
N ALA A 355 4.81 24.62 5.78
CA ALA A 355 5.75 25.75 5.72
C ALA A 355 6.62 25.91 6.99
N ALA A 356 6.46 25.03 7.98
CA ALA A 356 7.38 24.89 9.11
C ALA A 356 8.83 24.60 8.63
N ARG A 357 9.79 25.27 9.28
CA ARG A 357 11.23 25.20 8.97
C ARG A 357 11.78 23.78 9.08
N GLY A 358 12.72 23.42 8.20
CA GLY A 358 13.34 22.10 8.14
C GLY A 358 12.49 21.09 7.37
N THR A 359 12.47 19.83 7.83
CA THR A 359 11.94 18.66 7.11
C THR A 359 10.58 18.89 6.43
N ALA A 360 9.64 19.56 7.11
CA ALA A 360 8.30 19.81 6.59
C ALA A 360 8.30 20.64 5.29
N LEU A 361 8.86 21.86 5.31
CA LEU A 361 8.99 22.71 4.12
C LEU A 361 9.97 22.12 3.09
N GLY A 362 11.00 21.40 3.54
CA GLY A 362 11.93 20.69 2.68
C GLY A 362 11.21 19.72 1.74
N HIS A 363 10.32 18.87 2.28
CA HIS A 363 9.49 17.98 1.46
C HIS A 363 8.59 18.78 0.50
N THR A 364 7.93 19.84 0.96
CA THR A 364 7.05 20.68 0.11
C THR A 364 7.77 21.17 -1.14
N PHE A 365 8.97 21.73 -0.99
CA PHE A 365 9.69 22.32 -2.11
C PHE A 365 10.06 21.29 -3.17
N MET A 366 10.59 20.13 -2.76
CA MET A 366 10.95 19.05 -3.69
C MET A 366 9.72 18.54 -4.46
N MET A 367 8.59 18.39 -3.78
CA MET A 367 7.32 17.98 -4.38
C MET A 367 6.66 19.07 -5.23
N THR A 368 7.01 20.34 -5.00
CA THR A 368 6.58 21.48 -5.83
C THR A 368 7.42 21.56 -7.10
N CYS A 369 8.75 21.43 -7.03
CA CYS A 369 9.62 21.28 -8.21
C CYS A 369 9.14 20.16 -9.13
N ALA A 370 8.70 19.03 -8.56
CA ALA A 370 8.11 17.93 -9.32
C ALA A 370 6.78 18.30 -9.99
N ALA A 371 5.90 19.05 -9.31
CA ALA A 371 4.66 19.59 -9.89
C ALA A 371 4.94 20.66 -10.98
N PHE A 372 6.10 21.32 -10.96
CA PHE A 372 6.64 22.16 -12.04
C PHE A 372 7.46 21.36 -13.08
N GLY A 373 7.39 20.02 -13.06
CA GLY A 373 7.97 19.18 -14.10
C GLY A 373 9.49 19.02 -14.04
N GLN A 374 10.11 19.05 -12.85
CA GLN A 374 11.53 18.72 -12.72
C GLN A 374 11.90 17.97 -11.41
N PRO A 375 12.91 17.10 -11.45
CA PRO A 375 13.53 16.52 -10.26
C PRO A 375 14.44 17.55 -9.54
N ILE A 376 14.93 17.16 -8.37
CA ILE A 376 15.91 17.93 -7.55
C ILE A 376 17.38 17.62 -7.89
N ILE A 377 17.60 16.59 -8.70
CA ILE A 377 18.88 16.08 -9.21
C ILE A 377 18.70 15.70 -10.68
N ASP A 378 19.76 15.71 -11.47
CA ASP A 378 19.71 15.32 -12.88
C ASP A 378 19.37 13.84 -13.07
N MET A 379 18.14 13.58 -13.51
CA MET A 379 17.63 12.22 -13.77
C MET A 379 17.22 12.08 -15.25
N PRO A 380 17.48 10.93 -15.89
CA PRO A 380 16.97 10.65 -17.24
C PRO A 380 15.44 10.66 -17.26
N ALA A 381 14.82 11.39 -18.18
CA ALA A 381 13.37 11.35 -18.39
C ALA A 381 12.95 10.04 -19.07
N ILE A 382 11.80 9.51 -18.67
CA ILE A 382 11.18 8.28 -19.19
C ILE A 382 9.66 8.49 -19.34
N ALA A 383 8.95 7.54 -19.95
CA ALA A 383 7.49 7.52 -19.89
C ALA A 383 7.02 7.52 -18.42
N GLY A 384 6.06 8.37 -18.07
CA GLY A 384 5.54 8.53 -16.70
C GLY A 384 6.42 9.36 -15.74
N GLY A 385 7.63 9.77 -16.11
CA GLY A 385 8.46 10.61 -15.22
C GLY A 385 9.96 10.47 -15.44
N TYR A 386 10.69 10.00 -14.42
CA TYR A 386 12.16 9.96 -14.39
C TYR A 386 12.70 8.60 -13.91
N ASP A 387 13.85 8.19 -14.46
CA ASP A 387 14.52 6.91 -14.18
C ASP A 387 15.07 6.85 -12.75
N THR A 388 14.43 6.05 -11.90
CA THR A 388 14.81 5.82 -10.50
C THR A 388 15.65 4.56 -10.28
N ASP A 389 15.80 3.68 -11.28
CA ASP A 389 16.51 2.41 -11.09
C ASP A 389 18.05 2.62 -11.04
N ARG A 390 18.52 3.79 -11.51
CA ARG A 390 19.94 4.19 -11.50
C ARG A 390 20.38 4.98 -10.28
N LEU A 391 19.50 5.23 -9.28
CA LEU A 391 19.86 6.08 -8.13
C LEU A 391 21.10 5.57 -7.35
N ALA A 392 21.34 4.26 -7.34
CA ALA A 392 22.54 3.67 -6.74
C ALA A 392 23.85 3.83 -7.55
N GLN A 393 23.79 4.39 -8.77
CA GLN A 393 24.99 4.69 -9.57
C GLN A 393 25.67 6.00 -9.13
N GLY A 394 24.91 6.90 -8.48
CA GLY A 394 25.40 8.20 -8.02
C GLY A 394 25.83 9.12 -9.16
N GLY A 395 26.71 10.08 -8.83
CA GLY A 395 27.26 11.04 -9.81
C GLY A 395 26.38 12.25 -10.12
N PHE A 396 25.26 12.40 -9.41
CA PHE A 396 24.25 13.43 -9.68
C PHE A 396 24.72 14.87 -9.41
N THR A 397 24.21 15.78 -10.24
CA THR A 397 24.23 17.23 -10.10
C THR A 397 22.86 17.69 -9.60
N PRO A 398 22.77 18.57 -8.58
CA PRO A 398 21.47 19.09 -8.16
C PRO A 398 20.92 20.10 -9.17
N THR A 399 19.59 20.22 -9.21
CA THR A 399 18.83 21.08 -10.15
C THR A 399 17.95 22.09 -9.40
N LEU A 400 18.51 22.67 -8.33
CA LEU A 400 17.76 23.40 -7.30
C LEU A 400 17.71 24.92 -7.53
N ASN A 401 18.45 25.47 -8.51
CA ASN A 401 18.40 26.90 -8.90
C ASN A 401 18.08 27.14 -10.38
N THR A 402 17.42 26.18 -11.03
CA THR A 402 16.83 26.35 -12.36
C THR A 402 15.70 27.38 -12.34
N ASP A 403 15.28 27.88 -13.51
CA ASP A 403 14.18 28.85 -13.57
C ASP A 403 12.84 28.20 -13.16
N ARG A 404 12.62 26.90 -13.43
CA ARG A 404 11.50 26.12 -12.87
C ARG A 404 11.56 25.98 -11.33
N ALA A 405 12.76 25.91 -10.74
CA ALA A 405 12.90 25.92 -9.27
C ALA A 405 12.51 27.30 -8.69
N LEU A 406 12.80 28.38 -9.43
CA LEU A 406 12.37 29.73 -9.08
C LEU A 406 10.85 29.87 -9.16
N GLU A 407 10.21 29.43 -10.25
CA GLU A 407 8.75 29.41 -10.37
C GLU A 407 8.09 28.60 -9.22
N ALA A 408 8.63 27.43 -8.89
CA ALA A 408 8.17 26.62 -7.77
C ALA A 408 8.29 27.35 -6.41
N ALA A 409 9.41 28.06 -6.19
CA ALA A 409 9.61 28.86 -4.97
C ALA A 409 8.69 30.09 -4.90
N GLU A 410 8.47 30.78 -6.03
CA GLU A 410 7.58 31.93 -6.14
C GLU A 410 6.10 31.54 -6.03
N TYR A 411 5.71 30.34 -6.46
CA TYR A 411 4.40 29.77 -6.17
C TYR A 411 4.20 29.57 -4.65
N LEU A 412 5.17 28.97 -3.95
CA LEU A 412 5.11 28.80 -2.50
C LEU A 412 5.06 30.13 -1.74
N MET A 413 5.70 31.19 -2.24
CA MET A 413 5.52 32.55 -1.71
C MET A 413 4.09 33.05 -1.90
N GLN A 414 3.51 32.90 -3.10
CA GLN A 414 2.14 33.35 -3.39
C GLN A 414 1.06 32.57 -2.61
N LEU A 415 1.33 31.34 -2.16
CA LEU A 415 0.42 30.63 -1.26
C LEU A 415 0.32 31.29 0.12
N LEU A 416 1.35 32.03 0.59
CA LEU A 416 1.32 32.71 1.90
C LEU A 416 0.17 33.71 2.00
N ASP A 417 -0.06 34.50 0.95
CA ASP A 417 -1.13 35.52 0.88
C ASP A 417 -2.53 34.96 1.19
N TYR A 418 -2.74 33.66 0.94
CA TYR A 418 -4.04 33.00 1.11
C TYR A 418 -4.08 32.00 2.28
N SER A 419 -2.98 31.86 3.00
CA SER A 419 -2.80 30.87 4.09
C SER A 419 -3.28 31.38 5.46
N PRO A 420 -3.44 30.49 6.46
CA PRO A 420 -3.55 30.86 7.87
C PRO A 420 -2.36 31.72 8.35
N PRO A 421 -2.54 32.64 9.32
CA PRO A 421 -1.48 33.55 9.78
C PRO A 421 -0.30 32.83 10.46
N ASP A 422 -0.53 31.62 10.96
CA ASP A 422 0.42 30.74 11.63
C ASP A 422 1.04 29.69 10.69
N ILE A 423 0.82 29.77 9.37
CA ILE A 423 1.29 28.81 8.35
C ILE A 423 2.79 28.47 8.45
N LEU A 424 3.64 29.46 8.76
CA LEU A 424 5.10 29.26 8.93
C LEU A 424 5.48 28.40 10.15
N SER A 425 4.52 28.03 11.00
CA SER A 425 4.68 27.05 12.08
C SER A 425 3.99 25.70 11.78
N MET A 426 3.26 25.58 10.66
CA MET A 426 2.51 24.38 10.34
C MET A 426 3.34 23.30 9.67
N SER A 427 3.32 22.10 10.25
CA SER A 427 3.75 20.86 9.62
C SER A 427 2.53 20.01 9.25
N TRP A 428 2.72 18.71 9.04
CA TRP A 428 1.73 17.75 8.59
C TRP A 428 0.41 17.78 9.37
N TYR A 429 0.46 17.79 10.71
CA TYR A 429 -0.74 17.76 11.55
C TYR A 429 -1.42 19.12 11.67
N GLU A 430 -0.63 20.18 11.81
CA GLU A 430 -1.12 21.53 12.06
C GLU A 430 -1.92 22.08 10.88
N ARG A 431 -1.59 21.69 9.63
CA ARG A 431 -2.33 22.10 8.43
C ARG A 431 -3.63 21.34 8.17
N VAL A 432 -3.74 20.08 8.61
CA VAL A 432 -4.95 19.26 8.39
C VAL A 432 -6.04 19.57 9.40
N ARG A 433 -5.68 19.93 10.64
CA ARG A 433 -6.65 20.32 11.69
C ARG A 433 -7.56 21.51 11.30
N PRO A 434 -7.08 22.66 10.80
CA PRO A 434 -7.95 23.78 10.42
C PRO A 434 -8.72 23.49 9.12
N TYR A 435 -8.22 22.63 8.22
CA TYR A 435 -8.98 22.13 7.08
C TYR A 435 -10.18 21.28 7.56
N GLY A 436 -9.92 20.29 8.43
CA GLY A 436 -10.96 19.45 9.05
C GLY A 436 -11.96 20.24 9.89
N ALA A 437 -11.53 21.31 10.57
CA ALA A 437 -12.41 22.22 11.31
C ALA A 437 -13.22 23.18 10.39
N GLY A 438 -12.98 23.19 9.08
CA GLY A 438 -13.70 24.06 8.14
C GLY A 438 -13.22 25.51 8.11
N HIS A 439 -11.97 25.78 8.49
CA HIS A 439 -11.33 27.09 8.34
C HIS A 439 -10.54 27.26 7.03
N VAL A 440 -10.24 26.17 6.31
CA VAL A 440 -9.44 26.22 5.07
C VAL A 440 -10.15 25.52 3.92
N ALA A 441 -10.15 26.13 2.74
CA ALA A 441 -10.80 25.59 1.55
C ALA A 441 -10.03 24.43 0.88
N MET A 442 -8.70 24.50 0.89
CA MET A 442 -7.78 23.56 0.24
C MET A 442 -6.59 23.19 1.13
N ALA A 443 -6.01 22.01 1.00
CA ALA A 443 -4.82 21.64 1.77
C ALA A 443 -3.90 20.58 1.14
N TYR A 444 -2.60 20.88 1.14
CA TYR A 444 -1.43 19.96 1.08
C TYR A 444 -1.73 18.51 0.66
N GLY A 445 -1.78 17.65 1.70
CA GLY A 445 -2.71 16.50 1.80
C GLY A 445 -2.15 15.07 1.71
N TYR A 446 -1.36 14.58 2.68
CA TYR A 446 -1.01 13.14 2.72
C TYR A 446 -2.25 12.30 3.09
N THR A 447 -2.57 11.24 2.33
CA THR A 447 -3.79 10.43 2.57
C THR A 447 -3.83 9.81 3.96
N LEU A 448 -2.68 9.47 4.54
CA LEU A 448 -2.55 9.00 5.94
C LEU A 448 -3.19 9.94 6.99
N LEU A 449 -3.41 11.22 6.65
CA LEU A 449 -4.02 12.25 7.50
C LEU A 449 -5.51 12.50 7.19
N ALA A 450 -6.08 11.92 6.14
CA ALA A 450 -7.52 11.99 5.87
C ALA A 450 -8.41 11.49 7.05
N PRO A 451 -7.99 10.53 7.90
CA PRO A 451 -8.76 10.12 9.08
C PRO A 451 -9.19 11.27 10.01
N TYR A 452 -8.42 12.37 10.08
CA TYR A 452 -8.76 13.54 10.91
C TYR A 452 -10.04 14.29 10.50
N PHE A 453 -10.64 13.96 9.36
CA PHE A 453 -11.93 14.49 8.91
C PHE A 453 -12.84 13.45 8.25
N GLU A 454 -12.31 12.37 7.67
CA GLU A 454 -13.14 11.27 7.16
C GLU A 454 -13.74 10.39 8.28
N LEU A 455 -13.15 10.35 9.48
CA LEU A 455 -13.66 9.54 10.60
C LEU A 455 -14.32 10.37 11.72
N ASP A 456 -14.21 11.71 11.68
CA ASP A 456 -14.98 12.59 12.57
C ASP A 456 -16.25 13.06 11.86
N GLU A 457 -17.38 12.44 12.19
CA GLU A 457 -18.71 12.82 11.66
C GLU A 457 -19.10 14.29 11.95
N ASN A 458 -18.44 14.94 12.92
CA ASN A 458 -18.67 16.34 13.26
C ASN A 458 -17.81 17.31 12.42
N SER A 459 -16.80 16.80 11.70
CA SER A 459 -15.94 17.62 10.85
C SER A 459 -16.74 18.22 9.71
N PRO A 460 -16.72 19.56 9.50
CA PRO A 460 -17.33 20.15 8.31
C PRO A 460 -16.76 19.64 6.97
N ALA A 461 -15.60 18.98 6.96
CA ALA A 461 -15.01 18.34 5.79
C ALA A 461 -15.44 16.86 5.61
N HIS A 462 -16.06 16.24 6.62
CA HIS A 462 -16.61 14.88 6.52
C HIS A 462 -17.60 14.77 5.35
N GLY A 463 -17.40 13.77 4.48
CA GLY A 463 -18.14 13.61 3.22
C GLY A 463 -17.92 14.73 2.16
N ASN A 464 -17.44 15.91 2.57
CA ASN A 464 -17.32 17.12 1.76
C ASN A 464 -15.92 17.32 1.14
N THR A 465 -14.92 16.54 1.50
CA THR A 465 -13.61 16.55 0.83
C THR A 465 -13.66 15.88 -0.55
N GLY A 466 -12.94 16.48 -1.51
CA GLY A 466 -12.48 15.84 -2.73
C GLY A 466 -10.95 15.86 -2.79
N TYR A 467 -10.38 15.00 -3.64
CA TYR A 467 -8.93 14.78 -3.75
C TYR A 467 -8.50 14.94 -5.20
N LEU A 468 -7.33 15.55 -5.41
CA LEU A 468 -6.67 15.70 -6.70
C LEU A 468 -5.17 15.33 -6.56
N PRO A 469 -4.47 14.93 -7.62
CA PRO A 469 -3.01 15.01 -7.63
C PRO A 469 -2.54 16.47 -7.38
N HIS A 470 -1.25 16.66 -7.12
CA HIS A 470 -0.66 18.00 -7.04
C HIS A 470 -0.98 18.79 -8.32
N PRO A 471 -1.63 19.97 -8.18
CA PRO A 471 -1.92 20.85 -9.30
C PRO A 471 -0.63 21.31 -9.97
N HIS A 472 -0.55 21.19 -11.29
CA HIS A 472 0.71 21.30 -12.01
C HIS A 472 1.06 22.75 -12.40
N GLY A 473 2.37 23.04 -12.46
CA GLY A 473 2.90 24.26 -13.04
C GLY A 473 2.87 24.26 -14.58
N PRO A 474 3.29 25.36 -15.24
CA PRO A 474 3.15 25.54 -16.69
C PRO A 474 3.84 24.45 -17.53
N GLU A 475 5.03 24.00 -17.12
CA GLU A 475 5.78 22.90 -17.75
C GLU A 475 5.66 21.56 -17.00
N GLY A 476 4.72 21.48 -16.04
CA GLY A 476 4.49 20.32 -15.20
C GLY A 476 3.52 19.29 -15.78
N SER A 477 3.20 18.29 -14.97
CA SER A 477 2.09 17.36 -15.20
C SER A 477 1.50 16.93 -13.86
N PRO A 478 0.22 16.49 -13.81
CA PRO A 478 -0.39 16.00 -12.58
C PRO A 478 0.43 14.89 -11.94
N ILE A 479 0.75 15.02 -10.65
CA ILE A 479 1.60 14.08 -9.93
C ILE A 479 1.11 13.91 -8.48
N ALA A 480 1.24 12.72 -7.93
CA ALA A 480 0.84 12.36 -6.58
C ALA A 480 2.06 11.80 -5.84
N PRO A 481 2.87 12.67 -5.18
CA PRO A 481 4.17 12.29 -4.62
C PRO A 481 4.05 11.26 -3.49
N VAL A 482 4.43 10.02 -3.77
CA VAL A 482 4.28 8.87 -2.87
C VAL A 482 5.20 8.99 -1.66
N GLY A 483 4.61 9.00 -0.47
CA GLY A 483 5.31 8.81 0.81
C GLY A 483 4.76 7.61 1.56
N GLY A 484 5.17 7.49 2.83
CA GLY A 484 4.82 6.38 3.70
C GLY A 484 6.06 5.63 4.16
N TYR A 485 5.83 4.48 4.78
CA TYR A 485 6.87 3.75 5.50
C TYR A 485 6.97 2.30 5.01
N VAL A 486 8.21 1.88 4.73
CA VAL A 486 8.54 0.47 4.59
C VAL A 486 8.95 -0.09 5.96
N LEU A 487 8.57 -1.34 6.24
CA LEU A 487 9.09 -2.07 7.40
C LEU A 487 10.33 -2.84 6.96
N CYS A 488 11.45 -2.61 7.66
CA CYS A 488 12.75 -3.18 7.37
C CYS A 488 13.28 -4.01 8.56
N VAL A 489 14.10 -5.02 8.26
CA VAL A 489 14.84 -5.80 9.25
C VAL A 489 16.19 -5.11 9.53
N PRO A 490 16.52 -4.72 10.78
CA PRO A 490 17.80 -4.09 11.09
C PRO A 490 19.00 -5.00 10.82
N ALA A 491 20.08 -4.45 10.25
CA ALA A 491 21.31 -5.18 9.98
C ALA A 491 21.88 -5.86 11.24
N ASN A 492 21.90 -5.11 12.35
CA ASN A 492 22.34 -5.56 13.66
C ASN A 492 21.27 -6.29 14.48
N LEU A 493 20.18 -6.78 13.85
CA LEU A 493 19.31 -7.76 14.49
C LEU A 493 20.12 -9.02 14.85
N ALA A 494 19.71 -9.69 15.94
CA ALA A 494 20.33 -10.92 16.36
C ALA A 494 19.85 -12.08 15.48
N GLU A 495 20.78 -12.88 14.94
CA GLU A 495 20.47 -13.99 14.02
C GLU A 495 19.40 -14.95 14.56
N ASP A 496 19.40 -15.19 15.88
CA ASP A 496 18.42 -16.01 16.62
C ASP A 496 16.97 -15.47 16.61
N ARG A 497 16.70 -14.37 15.89
CA ARG A 497 15.39 -13.70 15.79
C ARG A 497 14.95 -13.43 14.35
N ILE A 498 15.76 -13.72 13.34
CA ILE A 498 15.49 -13.28 11.96
C ILE A 498 14.24 -13.97 11.40
N ASP A 499 14.15 -15.30 11.49
CA ASP A 499 13.04 -16.08 10.92
C ASP A 499 11.67 -15.64 11.47
N ASP A 500 11.54 -15.52 12.80
CA ASP A 500 10.32 -15.02 13.45
C ASP A 500 10.01 -13.56 13.04
N THR A 501 11.04 -12.74 12.79
CA THR A 501 10.90 -11.34 12.40
C THR A 501 10.45 -11.20 10.94
N VAL A 502 10.92 -12.08 10.07
CA VAL A 502 10.46 -12.22 8.68
C VAL A 502 8.99 -12.68 8.66
N GLU A 503 8.61 -13.66 9.47
CA GLU A 503 7.22 -14.11 9.55
C GLU A 503 6.28 -13.01 10.08
N ALA A 504 6.74 -12.21 11.06
CA ALA A 504 6.02 -11.01 11.50
C ALA A 504 5.89 -9.94 10.39
N LEU A 505 6.94 -9.73 9.59
CA LEU A 505 6.97 -8.79 8.47
C LEU A 505 5.96 -9.19 7.38
N ILE A 506 5.97 -10.47 6.98
CA ILE A 506 4.99 -11.06 6.06
C ILE A 506 3.58 -10.90 6.64
N THR A 507 3.38 -11.25 7.91
CA THR A 507 2.07 -11.18 8.59
C THR A 507 1.49 -9.76 8.53
N PHE A 508 2.23 -8.74 8.96
CA PHE A 508 1.73 -7.36 9.05
C PHE A 508 1.64 -6.63 7.70
N THR A 509 2.30 -7.15 6.66
CA THR A 509 2.21 -6.61 5.30
C THR A 509 1.38 -7.48 4.36
N SER A 510 0.72 -8.53 4.88
CA SER A 510 -0.23 -9.36 4.15
C SER A 510 -1.48 -8.57 3.71
N PRO A 511 -2.17 -8.96 2.62
CA PRO A 511 -3.41 -8.31 2.20
C PRO A 511 -4.49 -8.30 3.31
N GLY A 512 -4.60 -9.37 4.09
CA GLY A 512 -5.54 -9.46 5.22
C GLY A 512 -5.23 -8.47 6.35
N ALA A 513 -3.95 -8.31 6.72
CA ALA A 513 -3.55 -7.31 7.72
C ALA A 513 -3.75 -5.88 7.21
N GLN A 514 -3.46 -5.63 5.94
CA GLN A 514 -3.62 -4.31 5.32
C GLN A 514 -5.10 -3.91 5.16
N LYS A 515 -5.97 -4.86 4.78
CA LYS A 515 -7.43 -4.69 4.86
C LYS A 515 -7.90 -4.40 6.29
N LEU A 516 -7.36 -5.11 7.29
CA LEU A 516 -7.72 -4.88 8.69
C LEU A 516 -7.31 -3.47 9.17
N TYR A 517 -6.15 -2.95 8.77
CA TYR A 517 -5.77 -1.55 9.03
C TYR A 517 -6.75 -0.57 8.39
N ALA A 518 -7.12 -0.77 7.12
CA ALA A 518 -8.09 0.08 6.42
C ALA A 518 -9.47 0.08 7.11
N GLN A 519 -9.98 -1.11 7.47
CA GLN A 519 -11.24 -1.29 8.19
C GLN A 519 -11.27 -0.61 9.57
N ASN A 520 -10.11 -0.42 10.20
CA ASN A 520 -9.98 0.23 11.51
C ASN A 520 -9.50 1.69 11.41
N GLY A 521 -9.53 2.29 10.22
CA GLY A 521 -9.38 3.74 10.01
C GLY A 521 -8.14 4.18 9.24
N SER A 522 -7.29 3.27 8.77
CA SER A 522 -6.20 3.65 7.86
C SER A 522 -6.73 4.12 6.50
N ARG A 523 -5.99 5.05 5.87
CA ARG A 523 -6.19 5.58 4.52
C ARG A 523 -4.89 5.52 3.70
N THR A 524 -4.09 4.50 3.98
CA THR A 524 -2.87 4.17 3.23
C THR A 524 -3.07 2.84 2.54
N GLU A 525 -2.54 2.69 1.34
CA GLU A 525 -2.86 1.57 0.46
C GLU A 525 -1.57 1.08 -0.23
N PRO A 526 -0.84 0.13 0.39
CA PRO A 526 0.36 -0.42 -0.24
C PRO A 526 0.04 -1.46 -1.33
N ARG A 527 -1.19 -2.01 -1.39
CA ARG A 527 -1.55 -3.16 -2.24
C ARG A 527 -2.80 -2.93 -3.11
N TYR A 528 -2.70 -3.29 -4.39
CA TYR A 528 -3.80 -3.26 -5.36
C TYR A 528 -4.96 -4.18 -4.97
N SER A 529 -4.72 -5.39 -4.42
CA SER A 529 -5.79 -6.27 -3.95
C SER A 529 -6.62 -5.63 -2.83
N VAL A 530 -5.98 -4.88 -1.94
CA VAL A 530 -6.61 -4.17 -0.82
C VAL A 530 -7.38 -2.95 -1.34
N GLY A 531 -6.79 -2.20 -2.27
CA GLY A 531 -7.50 -1.15 -3.04
C GLY A 531 -8.69 -1.69 -3.84
N ALA A 532 -8.63 -2.95 -4.30
CA ALA A 532 -9.67 -3.60 -5.08
C ALA A 532 -10.85 -4.15 -4.24
N ASP A 533 -10.62 -4.46 -2.97
CA ASP A 533 -11.57 -5.14 -2.09
C ASP A 533 -12.89 -4.34 -1.92
N PRO A 534 -14.07 -4.94 -2.14
CA PRO A 534 -15.34 -4.21 -2.08
C PRO A 534 -15.70 -3.65 -0.70
N GLU A 535 -15.18 -4.20 0.40
CA GLU A 535 -15.37 -3.65 1.74
C GLU A 535 -14.48 -2.42 1.93
N VAL A 536 -13.19 -2.51 1.57
CA VAL A 536 -12.23 -1.41 1.67
C VAL A 536 -12.67 -0.21 0.82
N ARG A 537 -13.07 -0.45 -0.44
CA ARG A 537 -13.56 0.60 -1.36
C ARG A 537 -14.80 1.34 -0.85
N ARG A 538 -15.59 0.75 0.06
CA ARG A 538 -16.75 1.42 0.68
C ARG A 538 -16.37 2.33 1.84
N LEU A 539 -15.15 2.24 2.38
CA LEU A 539 -14.72 3.01 3.55
C LEU A 539 -14.33 4.45 3.21
N SER A 540 -13.79 4.70 2.01
CA SER A 540 -13.39 6.03 1.52
C SER A 540 -13.23 6.04 0.00
N PRO A 541 -13.54 7.16 -0.69
CA PRO A 541 -13.23 7.34 -2.10
C PRO A 541 -11.72 7.37 -2.40
N ILE A 542 -10.84 7.55 -1.41
CA ILE A 542 -9.38 7.58 -1.59
C ILE A 542 -8.91 6.32 -2.32
N PHE A 543 -9.31 5.13 -1.87
CA PHE A 543 -8.79 3.88 -2.44
C PHE A 543 -9.03 3.76 -3.94
N GLY A 544 -10.28 3.99 -4.37
CA GLY A 544 -10.64 4.00 -5.80
C GLY A 544 -9.98 5.12 -6.60
N LEU A 545 -9.51 6.20 -5.96
CA LEU A 545 -8.74 7.28 -6.61
C LEU A 545 -7.24 6.95 -6.70
N LEU A 546 -6.66 6.27 -5.71
CA LEU A 546 -5.25 5.84 -5.74
C LEU A 546 -5.00 4.81 -6.84
N ASP A 547 -5.90 3.83 -7.00
CA ASP A 547 -5.97 2.99 -8.20
C ASP A 547 -5.88 3.85 -9.48
N GLN A 548 -6.80 4.80 -9.66
CA GLN A 548 -6.89 5.64 -10.85
C GLN A 548 -5.67 6.56 -11.05
N MET A 549 -4.96 6.94 -9.99
CA MET A 549 -3.69 7.67 -10.07
C MET A 549 -2.56 6.73 -10.50
N SER A 550 -2.53 5.49 -10.02
CA SER A 550 -1.55 4.48 -10.47
C SER A 550 -1.74 4.14 -11.95
N TRP A 551 -2.98 3.96 -12.41
CA TRP A 551 -3.31 3.67 -13.82
C TRP A 551 -3.01 4.82 -14.80
N ARG A 552 -2.64 6.00 -14.29
CA ARG A 552 -2.28 7.21 -15.08
C ARG A 552 -0.83 7.65 -14.87
N ASP A 553 0.01 6.80 -14.27
CA ASP A 553 1.40 7.09 -13.87
C ASP A 553 1.56 8.32 -12.95
N GLU A 554 0.49 8.77 -12.27
CA GLU A 554 0.54 9.94 -11.38
C GLU A 554 1.19 9.61 -10.02
N LEU A 555 1.05 8.38 -9.51
CA LEU A 555 1.72 7.94 -8.27
C LEU A 555 3.22 7.80 -8.51
N GLN A 556 4.02 8.72 -7.96
CA GLN A 556 5.46 8.80 -8.25
C GLN A 556 6.30 9.04 -6.99
N PHE A 557 7.44 8.35 -6.87
CA PHE A 557 8.38 8.51 -5.75
C PHE A 557 9.64 9.32 -6.09
N TRP A 558 9.94 9.52 -7.39
CA TRP A 558 11.05 10.37 -7.85
C TRP A 558 11.05 11.82 -7.32
N PRO A 559 9.92 12.46 -6.90
CA PRO A 559 9.95 13.80 -6.29
C PRO A 559 10.76 13.90 -4.99
N ARG A 560 10.96 12.78 -4.27
CA ARG A 560 11.83 12.67 -3.10
C ARG A 560 12.71 11.43 -3.28
N PRO A 561 13.70 11.49 -4.19
CA PRO A 561 14.44 10.31 -4.63
C PRO A 561 15.27 9.75 -3.46
N PRO A 562 15.25 8.43 -3.22
CA PRO A 562 15.86 7.81 -2.03
C PRO A 562 17.41 7.73 -2.08
N ILE A 563 18.08 8.83 -2.44
CA ILE A 563 19.55 8.92 -2.46
C ILE A 563 20.12 9.11 -1.05
N PRO A 564 21.38 8.69 -0.78
CA PRO A 564 21.93 8.62 0.57
C PRO A 564 22.01 9.98 1.30
N GLN A 565 22.09 11.07 0.54
CA GLN A 565 22.16 12.44 1.06
C GLN A 565 20.81 13.17 1.14
N VAL A 566 19.69 12.57 0.71
CA VAL A 566 18.41 13.30 0.52
C VAL A 566 17.94 13.97 1.82
N SER A 567 18.12 13.32 2.97
CA SER A 567 17.81 13.85 4.30
C SER A 567 18.51 15.19 4.61
N GLN A 568 19.73 15.41 4.09
CA GLN A 568 20.48 16.65 4.27
C GLN A 568 20.01 17.75 3.31
N ILE A 569 19.67 17.38 2.07
CA ILE A 569 19.14 18.30 1.06
C ILE A 569 17.72 18.77 1.46
N ILE A 570 16.93 17.89 2.07
CA ILE A 570 15.61 18.19 2.66
C ILE A 570 15.72 19.28 3.73
N ASP A 571 16.60 19.11 4.73
CA ASP A 571 16.80 20.14 5.77
C ASP A 571 17.31 21.45 5.16
N LEU A 572 18.31 21.39 4.27
CA LEU A 572 18.85 22.56 3.57
C LEU A 572 17.76 23.38 2.86
N CYS A 573 16.92 22.75 2.04
CA CYS A 573 15.80 23.39 1.37
C CYS A 573 14.82 23.98 2.41
N GLY A 574 14.46 23.20 3.43
CA GLY A 574 13.55 23.60 4.49
C GLY A 574 14.07 24.72 5.41
N ARG A 575 15.38 24.96 5.44
CA ARG A 575 16.01 26.09 6.15
C ARG A 575 16.02 27.34 5.30
N GLU A 576 16.69 27.31 4.15
CA GLU A 576 16.89 28.51 3.32
C GLU A 576 15.56 29.02 2.75
N LEU A 577 14.64 28.14 2.35
CA LEU A 577 13.32 28.60 1.90
C LEU A 577 12.43 29.12 3.02
N HIS A 578 12.60 28.68 4.27
CA HIS A 578 11.84 29.27 5.36
C HIS A 578 12.27 30.72 5.61
N ASP A 579 13.57 31.00 5.49
CA ASP A 579 14.08 32.36 5.59
C ASP A 579 13.80 33.20 4.30
N MET A 580 13.58 32.56 3.15
CA MET A 580 12.96 33.19 1.96
C MET A 580 11.49 33.57 2.18
N LEU A 581 10.65 32.63 2.68
CA LEU A 581 9.23 32.88 2.97
C LEU A 581 9.02 33.97 4.05
N ARG A 582 10.04 34.21 4.89
CA ARG A 582 10.09 35.32 5.87
C ARG A 582 10.61 36.65 5.29
N GLY A 583 10.96 36.70 4.00
CA GLY A 583 11.51 37.88 3.35
C GLY A 583 12.95 38.24 3.75
N ILE A 584 13.70 37.31 4.36
CA ILE A 584 15.08 37.54 4.82
C ILE A 584 16.09 37.33 3.68
N THR A 585 15.81 36.41 2.76
CA THR A 585 16.62 36.15 1.56
C THR A 585 15.73 36.19 0.31
N LEU A 586 16.21 36.77 -0.79
CA LEU A 586 15.49 36.79 -2.07
C LEU A 586 15.45 35.38 -2.70
N PRO A 587 14.39 35.01 -3.45
CA PRO A 587 14.23 33.63 -3.96
C PRO A 587 15.44 33.09 -4.72
N ARG A 588 15.92 33.81 -5.75
CA ARG A 588 17.11 33.37 -6.50
C ARG A 588 18.33 33.15 -5.59
N THR A 589 18.56 34.06 -4.64
CA THR A 589 19.68 33.97 -3.69
C THR A 589 19.54 32.78 -2.72
N ALA A 590 18.33 32.42 -2.32
CA ALA A 590 18.10 31.23 -1.50
C ALA A 590 18.36 29.95 -2.32
N LEU A 591 17.86 29.90 -3.56
CA LEU A 591 18.07 28.77 -4.47
C LEU A 591 19.54 28.58 -4.88
N ASP A 592 20.27 29.66 -5.17
CA ASP A 592 21.70 29.60 -5.50
C ASP A 592 22.55 29.09 -4.32
N ARG A 593 22.17 29.37 -3.07
CA ARG A 593 22.78 28.76 -1.88
C ARG A 593 22.44 27.28 -1.77
N ILE A 594 21.16 26.93 -1.89
CA ILE A 594 20.68 25.53 -1.85
C ILE A 594 21.43 24.70 -2.90
N GLN A 595 21.59 25.20 -4.13
CA GLN A 595 22.37 24.56 -5.18
C GLN A 595 23.83 24.32 -4.76
N SER A 596 24.53 25.36 -4.30
CA SER A 596 25.95 25.30 -3.94
C SER A 596 26.23 24.39 -2.72
N GLU A 597 25.36 24.42 -1.71
CA GLU A 597 25.44 23.50 -0.57
C GLU A 597 25.05 22.07 -0.97
N ALA A 598 24.00 21.86 -1.79
CA ALA A 598 23.62 20.54 -2.29
C ALA A 598 24.71 19.90 -3.15
N GLU A 599 25.40 20.69 -3.98
CA GLU A 599 26.58 20.25 -4.73
C GLU A 599 27.72 19.78 -3.81
N THR A 600 27.88 20.41 -2.65
CA THR A 600 28.88 20.01 -1.66
C THR A 600 28.45 18.74 -0.91
N ILE A 601 27.16 18.65 -0.58
CA ILE A 601 26.53 17.49 0.05
C ILE A 601 26.64 16.25 -0.83
N LEU A 602 26.28 16.32 -2.13
CA LEU A 602 26.33 15.19 -3.07
C LEU A 602 27.77 14.70 -3.34
N LYS A 603 28.77 15.56 -3.20
CA LYS A 603 30.21 15.21 -3.26
C LYS A 603 30.72 14.58 -1.96
N SER A 604 29.96 14.65 -0.86
CA SER A 604 30.32 14.03 0.42
C SER A 604 29.96 12.54 0.45
N LYS A 605 30.86 11.73 1.03
CA LYS A 605 30.57 10.32 1.31
C LYS A 605 29.64 10.24 2.51
N VAL A 606 28.58 9.44 2.39
CA VAL A 606 27.81 9.01 3.55
C VAL A 606 28.64 8.01 4.34
N THR A 607 28.79 8.29 5.63
CA THR A 607 29.51 7.50 6.65
C THR A 607 28.58 7.15 7.79
#